data_AF-A0A7Z9I8M5-F1
#
_entry.id   AF-A0A7Z9I8M5-F1
#
_cell.length_a   1.000
_cell.length_b   1.000
_cell.length_c   1.000
_cell.angle_alpha   90.00
_cell.angle_beta   90.00
_cell.angle_gamma   90.00
#
_symmetry.space_group_name_H-M   'P 1'
#
loop_
_entity.id
_entity.type
_entity.pdbx_description
1 polymer ?
#
loop_
_entity_poly.entity_id
_entity_poly.type
_entity_poly.pdbx_seq_one_letter_code
_entity_poly.pdbx_strand_id
1 'polypeptide(L)'
;MKRIIFIVFCALFFLLVAAIFSEFSRAGDCNTTISSASTTALTCANNDTLTVDSGYSIIVADHDSVELQTNSASDVTINNAGTIKAGSAASIKNDAIEGTNSTNLIVNNSGTIQATNMRGIYIKDSTNMTITNESTGTIKADVRAAIYGNGSTDFTMHNYGTIDSDNRTIEGTSATNLTINNYDGGIIDSTNGATIKWPNTTNTTINNYSGAIIQSPGAAYSVYLDSGSTVTIYNEGEISADNNNLAITCQSCANVGITNSGTVTAGGTISIDLKSVTGINTVTNTSSGTISAAGTKAIRANISDGLTIANSGTISSDA
;
A
#
# COMPACT_ATOMS: atom_id res chain seq x y z
N MET A 1 8.15 -66.52 7.50
CA MET A 1 8.94 -65.28 7.59
C MET A 1 8.70 -64.29 6.44
N LYS A 2 8.85 -64.65 5.16
CA LYS A 2 8.71 -63.69 4.02
C LYS A 2 7.37 -62.93 3.95
N ARG A 3 6.23 -63.57 4.27
CA ARG A 3 4.90 -62.94 4.23
C ARG A 3 4.68 -61.89 5.34
N ILE A 4 5.22 -62.13 6.53
CA ILE A 4 5.11 -61.21 7.67
C ILE A 4 5.99 -59.97 7.43
N ILE A 5 7.20 -60.17 6.89
CA ILE A 5 8.11 -59.07 6.53
C ILE A 5 7.50 -58.15 5.47
N PHE A 6 6.81 -58.71 4.47
CA PHE A 6 6.14 -57.91 3.44
C PHE A 6 4.97 -57.07 4.00
N ILE A 7 4.15 -57.64 4.89
CA ILE A 7 3.04 -56.92 5.53
C ILE A 7 3.57 -55.79 6.43
N VAL A 8 4.61 -56.05 7.22
CA VAL A 8 5.25 -55.05 8.08
C VAL A 8 5.86 -53.93 7.24
N PHE A 9 6.50 -54.26 6.12
CA PHE A 9 7.05 -53.28 5.19
C PHE A 9 5.95 -52.40 4.56
N CYS A 10 4.83 -52.99 4.12
CA CYS A 10 3.69 -52.22 3.59
C CYS A 10 3.05 -51.31 4.65
N ALA A 11 2.94 -51.76 5.91
CA ALA A 11 2.41 -50.94 7.00
C ALA A 11 3.34 -49.77 7.36
N LEU A 12 4.66 -50.01 7.41
CA LEU A 12 5.65 -48.96 7.61
C LEU A 12 5.69 -47.97 6.44
N PHE A 13 5.57 -48.46 5.20
CA PHE A 13 5.49 -47.60 4.02
C PHE A 13 4.21 -46.76 4.02
N PHE A 14 3.06 -47.33 4.41
CA PHE A 14 1.81 -46.57 4.54
C PHE A 14 1.88 -45.51 5.64
N LEU A 15 2.49 -45.82 6.79
CA LEU A 15 2.72 -44.85 7.86
C LEU A 15 3.70 -43.75 7.44
N LEU A 16 4.76 -44.09 6.71
CA LEU A 16 5.71 -43.13 6.15
C LEU A 16 5.01 -42.20 5.15
N VAL A 17 4.22 -42.76 4.24
CA VAL A 17 3.48 -42.02 3.22
C VAL A 17 2.39 -41.13 3.86
N ALA A 18 1.68 -41.62 4.88
CA ALA A 18 0.71 -40.84 5.63
C ALA A 18 1.38 -39.70 6.43
N ALA A 19 2.56 -39.94 7.01
CA ALA A 19 3.35 -38.90 7.68
C ALA A 19 3.89 -37.84 6.70
N ILE A 20 4.23 -38.24 5.48
CA ILE A 20 4.64 -37.31 4.41
C ILE A 20 3.43 -36.48 3.92
N PHE A 21 2.24 -37.08 3.81
CA PHE A 21 1.03 -36.36 3.35
C PHE A 21 0.34 -35.54 4.45
N SER A 22 0.57 -35.80 5.74
CA SER A 22 0.02 -34.98 6.82
C SER A 22 0.59 -33.56 6.87
N GLU A 23 1.69 -33.29 6.17
CA GLU A 23 2.31 -31.96 6.12
C GLU A 23 1.74 -31.04 5.02
N PHE A 24 0.89 -31.56 4.11
CA PHE A 24 0.18 -30.71 3.16
C PHE A 24 -1.12 -30.16 3.79
N SER A 25 -0.97 -29.10 4.58
CA SER A 25 -2.10 -28.24 4.98
C SER A 25 -2.71 -27.61 3.73
N ARG A 26 -3.88 -28.08 3.30
CA ARG A 26 -4.65 -27.40 2.25
C ARG A 26 -5.21 -26.09 2.82
N ALA A 27 -5.10 -25.01 2.06
CA ALA A 27 -5.78 -23.76 2.39
C ALA A 27 -7.31 -24.00 2.52
N GLY A 28 -7.92 -23.30 3.48
CA GLY A 28 -9.36 -23.29 3.70
C GLY A 28 -10.10 -22.46 2.66
N ASP A 29 -11.42 -22.62 2.61
CA ASP A 29 -12.29 -21.81 1.77
C ASP A 29 -12.46 -20.40 2.38
N CYS A 30 -12.30 -19.38 1.55
CA CYS A 30 -12.42 -17.98 1.92
C CYS A 30 -13.86 -17.51 2.08
N ASN A 31 -14.83 -18.19 1.46
CA ASN A 31 -16.25 -17.84 1.60
C ASN A 31 -16.80 -18.25 2.97
N THR A 32 -16.38 -17.51 4.01
CA THR A 32 -16.56 -17.91 5.40
C THR A 32 -16.55 -16.72 6.35
N THR A 33 -16.91 -16.99 7.61
CA THR A 33 -16.79 -16.05 8.72
C THR A 33 -15.84 -16.62 9.78
N ILE A 34 -14.82 -15.86 10.14
CA ILE A 34 -13.85 -16.19 11.19
C ILE A 34 -14.36 -15.65 12.52
N SER A 35 -14.98 -16.53 13.30
CA SER A 35 -15.50 -16.26 14.65
C SER A 35 -14.68 -17.00 15.75
N SER A 36 -13.45 -17.39 15.42
CA SER A 36 -12.46 -17.99 16.32
C SER A 36 -11.07 -17.81 15.73
N ALA A 37 -10.02 -17.72 16.54
CA ALA A 37 -8.65 -17.63 16.02
C ALA A 37 -8.32 -18.83 15.12
N SER A 38 -7.73 -18.55 13.96
CA SER A 38 -7.34 -19.51 12.92
C SER A 38 -5.86 -19.31 12.57
N THR A 39 -5.19 -20.41 12.26
CA THR A 39 -3.83 -20.44 11.70
C THR A 39 -3.79 -21.04 10.31
N THR A 40 -4.96 -21.23 9.68
CA THR A 40 -5.12 -21.82 8.36
C THR A 40 -5.23 -20.71 7.34
N ALA A 41 -4.35 -20.73 6.32
CA ALA A 41 -4.46 -19.85 5.15
C ALA A 41 -5.77 -20.11 4.42
N LEU A 42 -6.35 -19.07 3.82
CA LEU A 42 -7.59 -19.15 3.06
C LEU A 42 -7.33 -18.84 1.59
N THR A 43 -8.08 -19.49 0.70
CA THR A 43 -8.06 -19.25 -0.74
C THR A 43 -9.43 -18.78 -1.22
N CYS A 44 -9.50 -17.61 -1.86
CA CYS A 44 -10.73 -17.01 -2.37
C CYS A 44 -10.94 -17.29 -3.85
N ALA A 45 -12.04 -17.95 -4.19
CA ALA A 45 -12.57 -18.09 -5.54
C ALA A 45 -13.44 -16.88 -5.94
N ASN A 46 -14.01 -16.92 -7.14
CA ASN A 46 -14.87 -15.85 -7.63
C ASN A 46 -16.13 -15.69 -6.76
N ASN A 47 -16.50 -14.44 -6.47
CA ASN A 47 -17.67 -14.08 -5.66
C ASN A 47 -17.58 -14.48 -4.18
N ASP A 48 -16.41 -14.89 -3.71
CA ASP A 48 -16.24 -15.23 -2.30
C ASP A 48 -16.32 -14.00 -1.41
N THR A 49 -16.88 -14.18 -0.22
CA THR A 49 -16.88 -13.17 0.83
C THR A 49 -16.22 -13.72 2.10
N LEU A 50 -15.10 -13.12 2.49
CA LEU A 50 -14.47 -13.37 3.78
C LEU A 50 -14.92 -12.32 4.79
N THR A 51 -15.38 -12.76 5.95
CA THR A 51 -15.60 -11.89 7.11
C THR A 51 -14.73 -12.33 8.28
N VAL A 52 -13.96 -11.41 8.87
CA VAL A 52 -13.20 -11.65 10.09
C VAL A 52 -13.79 -10.79 11.20
N ASP A 53 -14.46 -11.41 12.15
CA ASP A 53 -15.16 -10.73 13.23
C ASP A 53 -14.18 -10.08 14.21
N SER A 54 -14.64 -9.02 14.87
CA SER A 54 -13.85 -8.31 15.89
C SER A 54 -13.45 -9.26 17.02
N GLY A 55 -12.18 -9.17 17.44
CA GLY A 55 -11.61 -10.04 18.47
C GLY A 55 -11.08 -11.39 17.98
N TYR A 56 -11.24 -11.72 16.70
CA TYR A 56 -10.71 -12.95 16.09
C TYR A 56 -9.62 -12.66 15.07
N SER A 57 -8.92 -13.72 14.65
CA SER A 57 -7.73 -13.58 13.85
C SER A 57 -7.50 -14.74 12.88
N ILE A 58 -6.91 -14.44 11.74
CA ILE A 58 -6.17 -15.38 10.88
C ILE A 58 -4.69 -15.02 11.04
N ILE A 59 -3.87 -15.93 11.57
CA ILE A 59 -2.43 -15.72 11.73
C ILE A 59 -1.67 -16.89 11.11
N VAL A 60 -1.05 -16.64 9.95
CA VAL A 60 -0.30 -17.67 9.21
C VAL A 60 1.18 -17.33 9.27
N ALA A 61 1.99 -18.22 9.88
CA ALA A 61 3.36 -17.89 10.25
C ALA A 61 4.36 -17.85 9.07
N ASP A 62 4.19 -18.66 8.03
CA ASP A 62 5.21 -18.84 6.97
C ASP A 62 4.65 -18.80 5.54
N HIS A 63 3.43 -18.27 5.39
CA HIS A 63 2.76 -18.11 4.11
C HIS A 63 1.76 -16.96 4.19
N ASP A 64 1.07 -16.71 3.09
CA ASP A 64 0.06 -15.68 2.96
C ASP A 64 -1.18 -16.11 3.73
N SER A 65 -1.88 -15.16 4.34
CA SER A 65 -3.07 -15.49 5.14
C SER A 65 -4.30 -15.68 4.29
N VAL A 66 -4.44 -14.86 3.25
CA VAL A 66 -5.54 -14.89 2.29
C VAL A 66 -4.96 -14.76 0.89
N GLU A 67 -5.21 -15.75 0.04
CA GLU A 67 -4.76 -15.79 -1.35
C GLU A 67 -5.97 -15.77 -2.30
N LEU A 68 -5.93 -14.96 -3.35
CA LEU A 68 -6.94 -14.99 -4.41
C LEU A 68 -6.63 -16.09 -5.41
N GLN A 69 -7.51 -17.10 -5.50
CA GLN A 69 -7.33 -18.36 -6.22
C GLN A 69 -6.75 -18.17 -7.62
N THR A 70 -5.68 -18.92 -7.92
CA THR A 70 -5.06 -19.03 -9.25
C THR A 70 -4.69 -17.70 -9.91
N ASN A 71 -4.49 -16.62 -9.14
CA ASN A 71 -4.11 -15.32 -9.67
C ASN A 71 -5.11 -14.80 -10.72
N SER A 72 -6.41 -14.99 -10.49
CA SER A 72 -7.48 -14.47 -11.37
C SER A 72 -8.88 -14.45 -10.74
N ALA A 73 -8.97 -14.38 -9.41
CA ALA A 73 -10.27 -14.30 -8.75
C ALA A 73 -11.00 -12.99 -9.10
N SER A 74 -12.32 -13.08 -9.27
CA SER A 74 -13.20 -11.93 -9.53
C SER A 74 -14.20 -11.71 -8.40
N ASP A 75 -14.58 -10.46 -8.16
CA ASP A 75 -15.72 -10.10 -7.30
C ASP A 75 -15.56 -10.59 -5.85
N VAL A 76 -14.32 -10.67 -5.36
CA VAL A 76 -14.02 -11.06 -3.99
C VAL A 76 -14.25 -9.88 -3.04
N THR A 77 -14.89 -10.13 -1.91
CA THR A 77 -15.03 -9.14 -0.83
C THR A 77 -14.38 -9.63 0.46
N ILE A 78 -13.51 -8.83 1.05
CA ILE A 78 -12.87 -9.11 2.34
C ILE A 78 -13.29 -8.04 3.33
N ASN A 79 -14.01 -8.45 4.37
CA ASN A 79 -14.44 -7.59 5.48
C ASN A 79 -13.64 -7.98 6.73
N ASN A 80 -12.72 -7.13 7.16
CA ASN A 80 -11.89 -7.38 8.34
C ASN A 80 -12.21 -6.40 9.46
N ALA A 81 -12.78 -6.89 10.56
CA ALA A 81 -12.87 -6.20 11.85
C ALA A 81 -11.93 -6.79 12.91
N GLY A 82 -11.31 -7.94 12.62
CA GLY A 82 -10.36 -8.63 13.47
C GLY A 82 -8.92 -8.42 13.04
N THR A 83 -8.14 -9.51 12.96
CA THR A 83 -6.73 -9.46 12.51
C THR A 83 -6.49 -10.46 11.38
N ILE A 84 -5.93 -10.00 10.27
CA ILE A 84 -5.37 -10.85 9.21
C ILE A 84 -3.87 -10.61 9.22
N LYS A 85 -3.07 -11.63 9.56
CA LYS A 85 -1.63 -11.48 9.73
C LYS A 85 -0.84 -12.61 9.09
N ALA A 86 0.03 -12.25 8.16
CA ALA A 86 1.00 -13.16 7.58
C ALA A 86 2.40 -12.95 8.14
N GLY A 87 3.11 -14.05 8.33
CA GLY A 87 4.51 -14.11 8.70
C GLY A 87 4.82 -14.17 10.20
N SER A 88 6.06 -14.52 10.46
CA SER A 88 6.78 -14.44 11.72
C SER A 88 8.02 -13.55 11.54
N ALA A 89 8.79 -13.34 12.62
CA ALA A 89 10.06 -12.59 12.55
C ALA A 89 11.11 -13.24 11.63
N ALA A 90 10.97 -14.52 11.28
CA ALA A 90 11.90 -15.25 10.42
C ALA A 90 11.43 -15.33 8.95
N SER A 91 10.19 -14.93 8.65
CA SER A 91 9.60 -15.08 7.32
C SER A 91 10.22 -14.11 6.33
N ILE A 92 10.50 -14.59 5.12
CA ILE A 92 11.13 -13.81 4.04
C ILE A 92 10.18 -13.55 2.86
N LYS A 93 8.99 -14.18 2.86
CA LYS A 93 7.93 -14.00 1.86
C LYS A 93 6.58 -14.26 2.52
N ASN A 94 5.82 -13.21 2.78
CA ASN A 94 4.53 -13.28 3.45
C ASN A 94 3.73 -12.00 3.18
N ASP A 95 2.64 -12.13 2.45
CA ASP A 95 1.65 -11.09 2.25
C ASP A 95 0.39 -11.43 3.04
N ALA A 96 -0.20 -10.48 3.76
CA ALA A 96 -1.41 -10.79 4.53
C ALA A 96 -2.58 -11.13 3.59
N ILE A 97 -2.70 -10.37 2.51
CA ILE A 97 -3.63 -10.61 1.40
C ILE A 97 -2.85 -10.56 0.09
N GLU A 98 -2.91 -11.61 -0.72
CA GLU A 98 -2.27 -11.70 -2.03
C GLU A 98 -3.30 -11.83 -3.17
N GLY A 99 -3.22 -10.94 -4.16
CA GLY A 99 -3.98 -10.99 -5.40
C GLY A 99 -3.14 -10.67 -6.63
N THR A 100 -3.18 -11.52 -7.64
CA THR A 100 -2.60 -11.24 -8.97
C THR A 100 -3.69 -11.44 -10.02
N ASN A 101 -3.66 -10.67 -11.12
CA ASN A 101 -4.69 -10.60 -12.18
C ASN A 101 -6.15 -10.66 -11.71
N SER A 102 -6.41 -10.14 -10.51
CA SER A 102 -7.74 -10.19 -9.91
C SER A 102 -8.59 -9.05 -10.45
N THR A 103 -9.90 -9.20 -10.36
CA THR A 103 -10.84 -8.16 -10.81
C THR A 103 -11.89 -7.89 -9.75
N ASN A 104 -12.27 -6.62 -9.57
CA ASN A 104 -13.35 -6.23 -8.66
C ASN A 104 -13.14 -6.70 -7.20
N LEU A 105 -11.90 -6.75 -6.72
CA LEU A 105 -11.65 -7.05 -5.29
C LEU A 105 -11.95 -5.81 -4.45
N ILE A 106 -12.71 -6.04 -3.39
CA ILE A 106 -13.04 -5.06 -2.36
C ILE A 106 -12.44 -5.53 -1.04
N VAL A 107 -11.65 -4.69 -0.39
CA VAL A 107 -11.14 -4.91 0.98
C VAL A 107 -11.65 -3.79 1.88
N ASN A 108 -12.47 -4.14 2.87
CA ASN A 108 -12.96 -3.24 3.91
C ASN A 108 -12.28 -3.60 5.23
N ASN A 109 -11.43 -2.71 5.74
CA ASN A 109 -10.64 -2.95 6.94
C ASN A 109 -11.00 -1.97 8.05
N SER A 110 -11.58 -2.49 9.14
CA SER A 110 -11.76 -1.78 10.42
C SER A 110 -10.91 -2.39 11.55
N GLY A 111 -10.23 -3.50 11.28
CA GLY A 111 -9.28 -4.16 12.18
C GLY A 111 -7.84 -4.02 11.72
N THR A 112 -7.02 -5.06 11.92
CA THR A 112 -5.61 -5.08 11.51
C THR A 112 -5.37 -6.00 10.32
N ILE A 113 -4.68 -5.50 9.29
CA ILE A 113 -4.05 -6.30 8.24
C ILE A 113 -2.54 -6.08 8.36
N GLN A 114 -1.78 -7.15 8.61
CA GLN A 114 -0.34 -7.02 8.88
C GLN A 114 0.49 -8.10 8.18
N ALA A 115 1.61 -7.69 7.58
CA ALA A 115 2.73 -8.59 7.29
C ALA A 115 3.96 -8.26 8.13
N THR A 116 4.67 -9.28 8.59
CA THR A 116 5.93 -9.10 9.35
C THR A 116 7.15 -8.76 8.48
N ASN A 117 7.07 -8.92 7.17
CA ASN A 117 8.22 -8.65 6.29
C ASN A 117 7.78 -8.04 4.95
N MET A 118 6.99 -8.75 4.15
CA MET A 118 6.64 -8.26 2.82
C MET A 118 5.49 -7.26 2.86
N ARG A 119 4.26 -7.67 2.53
CA ARG A 119 3.19 -6.71 2.28
C ARG A 119 1.91 -6.97 3.05
N GLY A 120 1.31 -5.93 3.60
CA GLY A 120 -0.03 -6.06 4.17
C GLY A 120 -1.00 -6.54 3.09
N ILE A 121 -1.02 -5.84 1.96
CA ILE A 121 -1.83 -6.20 0.79
C ILE A 121 -0.94 -6.13 -0.46
N TYR A 122 -0.86 -7.24 -1.19
CA TYR A 122 -0.19 -7.31 -2.48
C TYR A 122 -1.19 -7.52 -3.61
N ILE A 123 -1.24 -6.56 -4.52
CA ILE A 123 -2.03 -6.57 -5.74
C ILE A 123 -1.10 -6.42 -6.94
N LYS A 124 -1.22 -7.30 -7.92
CA LYS A 124 -0.45 -7.24 -9.16
C LYS A 124 -1.33 -7.46 -10.40
N ASP A 125 -1.10 -6.66 -11.44
CA ASP A 125 -1.72 -6.78 -12.77
C ASP A 125 -3.26 -6.91 -12.70
N SER A 126 -3.88 -6.28 -11.70
CA SER A 126 -5.30 -6.43 -11.35
C SER A 126 -6.11 -5.19 -11.72
N THR A 127 -7.42 -5.36 -11.90
CA THR A 127 -8.30 -4.29 -12.39
C THR A 127 -9.46 -4.02 -11.44
N ASN A 128 -9.82 -2.75 -11.28
CA ASN A 128 -10.96 -2.30 -10.47
C ASN A 128 -10.86 -2.76 -9.01
N MET A 129 -9.82 -2.25 -8.34
CA MET A 129 -9.44 -2.66 -6.99
C MET A 129 -9.83 -1.57 -6.01
N THR A 130 -10.56 -1.90 -4.95
CA THR A 130 -10.94 -0.94 -3.91
C THR A 130 -10.47 -1.41 -2.55
N ILE A 131 -9.66 -0.58 -1.89
CA ILE A 131 -9.25 -0.80 -0.49
C ILE A 131 -9.76 0.36 0.34
N THR A 132 -10.58 0.05 1.34
CA THR A 132 -11.08 1.00 2.34
C THR A 132 -10.50 0.63 3.70
N ASN A 133 -9.64 1.49 4.24
CA ASN A 133 -9.16 1.41 5.60
C ASN A 133 -9.97 2.39 6.47
N GLU A 134 -10.90 1.86 7.24
CA GLU A 134 -11.79 2.61 8.13
C GLU A 134 -11.00 3.27 9.27
N SER A 135 -11.64 4.18 10.01
CA SER A 135 -10.99 5.00 11.05
C SER A 135 -10.26 4.22 12.15
N THR A 136 -10.72 3.02 12.49
CA THR A 136 -10.06 2.12 13.45
C THR A 136 -9.09 1.13 12.79
N GLY A 137 -9.09 1.10 11.46
CA GLY A 137 -8.33 0.18 10.64
C GLY A 137 -6.85 0.49 10.65
N THR A 138 -6.04 -0.56 10.72
CA THR A 138 -4.60 -0.51 10.49
C THR A 138 -4.24 -1.46 9.37
N ILE A 139 -3.55 -0.97 8.33
CA ILE A 139 -2.88 -1.79 7.33
C ILE A 139 -1.38 -1.54 7.45
N LYS A 140 -0.59 -2.57 7.71
CA LYS A 140 0.84 -2.37 7.94
C LYS A 140 1.74 -3.48 7.44
N ALA A 141 3.00 -3.14 7.21
CA ALA A 141 4.07 -4.09 7.03
C ALA A 141 5.30 -3.68 7.83
N ASP A 142 5.89 -4.61 8.58
CA ASP A 142 7.02 -4.26 9.46
C ASP A 142 8.32 -3.94 8.67
N VAL A 143 8.40 -4.27 7.37
CA VAL A 143 9.60 -4.00 6.55
C VAL A 143 9.27 -3.35 5.21
N ARG A 144 8.61 -4.05 4.28
CA ARG A 144 8.57 -3.58 2.88
C ARG A 144 7.46 -2.56 2.59
N ALA A 145 6.20 -2.98 2.53
CA ALA A 145 5.12 -2.10 2.08
C ALA A 145 3.76 -2.48 2.65
N ALA A 146 3.01 -1.54 3.21
CA ALA A 146 1.66 -1.85 3.70
C ALA A 146 0.75 -2.27 2.54
N ILE A 147 0.84 -1.57 1.40
CA ILE A 147 0.07 -1.82 0.20
C ILE A 147 0.99 -1.78 -1.02
N TYR A 148 0.89 -2.79 -1.88
CA TYR A 148 1.66 -2.88 -3.11
C TYR A 148 0.73 -3.10 -4.32
N GLY A 149 0.77 -2.24 -5.33
CA GLY A 149 -0.16 -2.26 -6.49
C GLY A 149 0.52 -2.23 -7.86
N ASN A 150 1.34 -3.21 -8.23
CA ASN A 150 2.07 -3.17 -9.51
C ASN A 150 1.18 -3.50 -10.72
N GLY A 151 1.23 -2.69 -11.78
CA GLY A 151 0.53 -2.95 -13.04
C GLY A 151 -1.00 -2.86 -12.93
N SER A 152 -1.51 -2.26 -11.86
CA SER A 152 -2.94 -2.19 -11.59
C SER A 152 -3.65 -1.16 -12.47
N THR A 153 -4.91 -1.44 -12.83
CA THR A 153 -5.79 -0.51 -13.54
C THR A 153 -7.01 -0.21 -12.68
N ASP A 154 -7.40 1.06 -12.57
CA ASP A 154 -8.54 1.49 -11.74
C ASP A 154 -8.37 1.06 -10.27
N PHE A 155 -7.21 1.35 -9.68
CA PHE A 155 -6.96 1.10 -8.26
C PHE A 155 -7.31 2.33 -7.44
N THR A 156 -8.32 2.19 -6.58
CA THR A 156 -8.74 3.21 -5.62
C THR A 156 -8.47 2.77 -4.18
N MET A 157 -7.89 3.68 -3.39
CA MET A 157 -7.73 3.55 -1.95
C MET A 157 -8.48 4.66 -1.22
N HIS A 158 -9.15 4.30 -0.13
CA HIS A 158 -9.73 5.21 0.85
C HIS A 158 -9.09 4.92 2.22
N ASN A 159 -8.47 5.92 2.82
CA ASN A 159 -7.87 5.81 4.15
C ASN A 159 -8.49 6.81 5.12
N TYR A 160 -9.06 6.30 6.20
CA TYR A 160 -9.52 7.05 7.37
C TYR A 160 -8.74 6.66 8.64
N GLY A 161 -8.01 5.54 8.60
CA GLY A 161 -7.21 5.02 9.71
C GLY A 161 -5.71 5.13 9.45
N THR A 162 -4.95 4.12 9.89
CA THR A 162 -3.49 4.12 9.76
C THR A 162 -3.01 3.14 8.69
N ILE A 163 -2.16 3.62 7.79
CA ILE A 163 -1.38 2.79 6.86
C ILE A 163 0.09 3.05 7.13
N ASP A 164 0.84 2.02 7.51
CA ASP A 164 2.20 2.17 8.06
C ASP A 164 3.19 1.12 7.54
N SER A 165 4.42 1.53 7.25
CA SER A 165 5.51 0.59 7.03
C SER A 165 6.88 1.18 7.35
N ASP A 166 7.90 0.32 7.39
CA ASP A 166 9.29 0.79 7.55
C ASP A 166 9.84 1.42 6.26
N ASN A 167 9.62 0.82 5.08
CA ASN A 167 10.27 1.26 3.83
C ASN A 167 9.35 1.99 2.84
N ARG A 168 8.30 1.36 2.32
CA ARG A 168 7.46 1.97 1.28
C ARG A 168 6.00 1.70 1.53
N THR A 169 5.32 2.60 2.21
CA THR A 169 3.98 2.32 2.73
C THR A 169 2.97 2.02 1.64
N ILE A 170 2.99 2.82 0.58
CA ILE A 170 2.22 2.57 -0.63
C ILE A 170 3.17 2.51 -1.81
N GLU A 171 3.33 1.32 -2.40
CA GLU A 171 4.30 1.06 -3.47
C GLU A 171 3.63 0.51 -4.73
N GLY A 172 4.12 0.89 -5.91
CA GLY A 172 3.80 0.20 -7.16
C GLY A 172 4.63 0.69 -8.33
N THR A 173 4.30 0.21 -9.52
CA THR A 173 4.76 0.77 -10.80
C THR A 173 3.70 0.55 -11.85
N SER A 174 3.71 1.36 -12.91
CA SER A 174 2.94 1.10 -14.13
C SER A 174 1.42 1.02 -13.93
N ALA A 175 0.89 1.73 -12.93
CA ALA A 175 -0.55 1.77 -12.71
C ALA A 175 -1.25 2.75 -13.68
N THR A 176 -2.47 2.41 -14.07
CA THR A 176 -3.36 3.29 -14.84
C THR A 176 -4.59 3.63 -13.99
N ASN A 177 -4.98 4.91 -13.93
CA ASN A 177 -6.11 5.36 -13.12
C ASN A 177 -5.93 5.02 -11.62
N LEU A 178 -4.79 5.41 -11.07
CA LEU A 178 -4.50 5.25 -9.64
C LEU A 178 -5.11 6.42 -8.86
N THR A 179 -5.92 6.12 -7.84
CA THR A 179 -6.48 7.11 -6.92
C THR A 179 -6.18 6.74 -5.48
N ILE A 180 -5.50 7.62 -4.75
CA ILE A 180 -5.23 7.49 -3.31
C ILE A 180 -5.97 8.63 -2.61
N ASN A 181 -6.91 8.29 -1.73
CA ASN A 181 -7.64 9.25 -0.91
C ASN A 181 -7.29 9.05 0.56
N ASN A 182 -6.66 10.05 1.17
CA ASN A 182 -6.39 10.11 2.59
C ASN A 182 -7.33 11.15 3.22
N TYR A 183 -8.27 10.68 4.03
CA TYR A 183 -9.34 11.48 4.63
C TYR A 183 -8.97 11.98 6.03
N ASP A 184 -9.81 12.83 6.60
CA ASP A 184 -9.67 13.34 7.97
C ASP A 184 -9.40 12.21 8.98
N GLY A 185 -8.36 12.39 9.81
CA GLY A 185 -7.85 11.39 10.75
C GLY A 185 -6.98 10.29 10.12
N GLY A 186 -6.94 10.20 8.80
CA GLY A 186 -6.14 9.23 8.05
C GLY A 186 -4.65 9.56 8.09
N ILE A 187 -3.84 8.55 8.43
CA ILE A 187 -2.38 8.64 8.47
C ILE A 187 -1.80 7.63 7.49
N ILE A 188 -0.93 8.11 6.59
CA ILE A 188 -0.07 7.28 5.75
C ILE A 188 1.36 7.63 6.12
N ASP A 189 2.08 6.69 6.72
CA ASP A 189 3.40 6.92 7.30
C ASP A 189 4.41 5.89 6.82
N SER A 190 5.63 6.31 6.50
CA SER A 190 6.77 5.43 6.26
C SER A 190 7.96 5.85 7.10
N THR A 191 8.44 4.94 7.94
CA THR A 191 9.47 5.25 8.93
C THR A 191 10.80 5.65 8.28
N ASN A 192 11.30 4.87 7.31
CA ASN A 192 12.66 4.98 6.77
C ASN A 192 12.77 5.07 5.24
N GLY A 193 11.70 4.80 4.49
CA GLY A 193 11.68 4.99 3.03
C GLY A 193 10.48 5.77 2.51
N ALA A 194 10.26 5.77 1.19
CA ALA A 194 9.26 6.67 0.59
C ALA A 194 7.81 6.29 0.96
N THR A 195 7.03 7.22 1.48
CA THR A 195 5.65 6.92 1.95
C THR A 195 4.73 6.49 0.82
N ILE A 196 4.73 7.24 -0.27
CA ILE A 196 4.07 6.88 -1.52
C ILE A 196 5.13 6.84 -2.61
N LYS A 197 5.33 5.68 -3.24
CA LYS A 197 6.28 5.51 -4.34
C LYS A 197 5.64 4.79 -5.52
N TRP A 198 5.51 5.51 -6.64
CA TRP A 198 4.89 4.93 -7.84
C TRP A 198 5.47 5.45 -9.16
N PRO A 199 6.43 4.74 -9.74
CA PRO A 199 6.94 5.06 -11.07
C PRO A 199 6.00 4.62 -12.21
N ASN A 200 6.18 5.22 -13.37
CA ASN A 200 5.56 4.87 -14.65
C ASN A 200 4.02 4.89 -14.65
N THR A 201 3.40 5.72 -13.81
CA THR A 201 1.93 5.77 -13.74
C THR A 201 1.31 6.56 -14.88
N THR A 202 0.06 6.27 -15.19
CA THR A 202 -0.78 7.08 -16.09
C THR A 202 -2.07 7.43 -15.37
N ASN A 203 -2.44 8.70 -15.36
CA ASN A 203 -3.61 9.22 -14.66
C ASN A 203 -3.58 8.87 -13.15
N THR A 204 -2.76 9.59 -12.40
CA THR A 204 -2.63 9.43 -10.94
C THR A 204 -3.26 10.61 -10.22
N THR A 205 -4.09 10.31 -9.22
CA THR A 205 -4.66 11.30 -8.30
C THR A 205 -4.30 10.93 -6.87
N ILE A 206 -3.71 11.87 -6.14
CA ILE A 206 -3.46 11.76 -4.70
C ILE A 206 -4.21 12.90 -4.02
N ASN A 207 -5.19 12.55 -3.19
CA ASN A 207 -5.97 13.49 -2.39
C ASN A 207 -5.58 13.31 -0.93
N ASN A 208 -5.02 14.36 -0.33
CA ASN A 208 -4.78 14.44 1.11
C ASN A 208 -5.70 15.51 1.68
N TYR A 209 -6.85 15.08 2.20
CA TYR A 209 -7.90 15.97 2.68
C TYR A 209 -7.53 16.66 4.00
N SER A 210 -8.30 17.68 4.38
CA SER A 210 -8.09 18.37 5.65
C SER A 210 -8.12 17.39 6.82
N GLY A 211 -7.16 17.54 7.76
CA GLY A 211 -6.99 16.65 8.91
C GLY A 211 -6.24 15.34 8.61
N ALA A 212 -5.89 15.09 7.35
CA ALA A 212 -5.14 13.91 6.93
C ALA A 212 -3.63 14.16 6.88
N ILE A 213 -2.82 13.13 7.13
CA ILE A 213 -1.36 13.20 7.17
C ILE A 213 -0.73 12.17 6.21
N ILE A 214 0.17 12.63 5.35
CA ILE A 214 1.11 11.80 4.60
C ILE A 214 2.53 12.22 5.01
N GLN A 215 3.24 11.37 5.74
CA GLN A 215 4.52 11.75 6.33
C GLN A 215 5.61 10.71 6.12
N SER A 216 6.86 11.18 6.13
CA SER A 216 8.05 10.34 5.97
C SER A 216 9.18 10.78 6.95
N PRO A 217 9.06 10.52 8.26
CA PRO A 217 9.91 11.11 9.29
C PRO A 217 11.39 10.72 9.21
N GLY A 218 11.72 9.51 8.75
CA GLY A 218 13.10 9.04 8.59
C GLY A 218 13.55 8.91 7.13
N ALA A 219 12.74 9.37 6.16
CA ALA A 219 12.90 8.94 4.78
C ALA A 219 13.00 10.04 3.72
N ALA A 220 13.54 9.66 2.56
CA ALA A 220 13.86 10.57 1.47
C ALA A 220 12.67 11.29 0.82
N TYR A 221 11.46 10.70 0.85
CA TYR A 221 10.30 11.24 0.14
C TYR A 221 8.96 10.93 0.83
N SER A 222 8.04 11.89 0.98
CA SER A 222 6.64 11.55 1.30
C SER A 222 5.93 11.04 0.06
N VAL A 223 6.07 11.76 -1.07
CA VAL A 223 5.51 11.37 -2.37
C VAL A 223 6.62 11.35 -3.41
N TYR A 224 6.89 10.17 -3.96
CA TYR A 224 7.85 9.94 -5.05
C TYR A 224 7.15 9.38 -6.28
N LEU A 225 7.13 10.18 -7.35
CA LEU A 225 6.67 9.80 -8.67
C LEU A 225 7.81 9.95 -9.68
N ASP A 226 7.91 9.00 -10.60
CA ASP A 226 8.91 9.03 -11.68
C ASP A 226 8.28 8.55 -12.98
N SER A 227 8.52 9.28 -14.07
CA SER A 227 8.00 8.95 -15.40
C SER A 227 6.48 8.79 -15.46
N GLY A 228 5.75 9.47 -14.56
CA GLY A 228 4.30 9.48 -14.52
C GLY A 228 3.69 10.45 -15.53
N SER A 229 2.51 10.14 -16.08
CA SER A 229 1.78 11.01 -17.01
C SER A 229 0.40 11.35 -16.48
N THR A 230 0.04 12.64 -16.52
CA THR A 230 -1.18 13.17 -15.91
C THR A 230 -1.22 12.86 -14.42
N VAL A 231 -0.52 13.69 -13.65
CA VAL A 231 -0.38 13.55 -12.20
C VAL A 231 -1.11 14.69 -11.54
N THR A 232 -2.01 14.38 -10.62
CA THR A 232 -2.74 15.38 -9.83
C THR A 232 -2.55 15.11 -8.34
N ILE A 233 -2.11 16.12 -7.60
CA ILE A 233 -1.97 16.07 -6.14
C ILE A 233 -2.78 17.22 -5.56
N TYR A 234 -3.76 16.89 -4.74
CA TYR A 234 -4.54 17.84 -3.95
C TYR A 234 -4.18 17.68 -2.48
N ASN A 235 -3.72 18.76 -1.85
CA ASN A 235 -3.39 18.77 -0.43
C ASN A 235 -4.16 19.84 0.32
N GLU A 236 -5.07 19.42 1.19
CA GLU A 236 -5.74 20.21 2.23
C GLU A 236 -5.22 19.86 3.63
N GLY A 237 -4.57 18.70 3.80
CA GLY A 237 -3.95 18.24 5.03
C GLY A 237 -2.45 18.54 5.12
N GLU A 238 -1.70 17.61 5.71
CA GLU A 238 -0.24 17.69 5.82
C GLU A 238 0.45 16.67 4.91
N ILE A 239 1.40 17.13 4.09
CA ILE A 239 2.39 16.29 3.41
C ILE A 239 3.78 16.73 3.87
N SER A 240 4.45 15.88 4.64
CA SER A 240 5.71 16.25 5.30
C SER A 240 6.82 15.20 5.15
N ALA A 241 8.03 15.67 4.89
CA ALA A 241 9.24 14.85 4.93
C ALA A 241 10.25 15.51 5.88
N ASP A 242 10.71 14.81 6.89
CA ASP A 242 11.73 15.35 7.81
C ASP A 242 13.15 15.12 7.26
N ASN A 243 14.18 15.70 7.90
CA ASN A 243 15.60 15.57 7.53
C ASN A 243 15.89 16.04 6.09
N ASN A 244 17.02 15.65 5.45
CA ASN A 244 17.54 16.17 4.15
C ASN A 244 16.66 15.95 2.89
N ASN A 245 15.36 15.79 3.06
CA ASN A 245 14.47 15.03 2.17
C ASN A 245 13.50 15.95 1.41
N LEU A 246 12.64 15.32 0.59
CA LEU A 246 11.69 15.99 -0.29
C LEU A 246 10.25 15.61 0.03
N ALA A 247 9.35 16.57 0.24
CA ALA A 247 7.96 16.23 0.55
C ALA A 247 7.28 15.61 -0.69
N ILE A 248 7.34 16.31 -1.82
CA ILE A 248 6.77 15.88 -3.10
C ILE A 248 7.84 15.94 -4.18
N THR A 249 8.06 14.83 -4.89
CA THR A 249 8.90 14.81 -6.07
C THR A 249 8.21 14.14 -7.26
N CYS A 250 8.35 14.77 -8.42
CA CYS A 250 7.99 14.19 -9.72
C CYS A 250 9.17 14.33 -10.66
N GLN A 251 9.78 13.20 -11.03
CA GLN A 251 10.91 13.15 -11.96
C GLN A 251 10.45 12.65 -13.32
N SER A 252 10.88 13.30 -14.40
CA SER A 252 10.53 12.92 -15.79
C SER A 252 9.02 12.79 -16.04
N CYS A 253 8.20 13.43 -15.21
CA CYS A 253 6.74 13.34 -15.32
C CYS A 253 6.19 14.24 -16.44
N ALA A 254 4.95 14.02 -16.84
CA ALA A 254 4.22 14.88 -17.76
C ALA A 254 2.88 15.32 -17.17
N ASN A 255 2.49 16.56 -17.43
CA ASN A 255 1.21 17.14 -17.02
C ASN A 255 0.96 17.02 -15.50
N VAL A 256 1.87 17.59 -14.71
CA VAL A 256 1.81 17.56 -13.24
C VAL A 256 1.03 18.75 -12.72
N GLY A 257 -0.07 18.51 -12.00
CA GLY A 257 -0.83 19.52 -11.26
C GLY A 257 -0.75 19.28 -9.76
N ILE A 258 -0.24 20.26 -9.02
CA ILE A 258 -0.23 20.25 -7.55
C ILE A 258 -1.06 21.43 -7.06
N THR A 259 -2.08 21.18 -6.25
CA THR A 259 -2.87 22.22 -5.58
C THR A 259 -2.76 22.04 -4.07
N ASN A 260 -2.29 23.09 -3.40
CA ASN A 260 -2.08 23.11 -1.97
C ASN A 260 -2.94 24.18 -1.27
N SER A 261 -3.72 23.74 -0.30
CA SER A 261 -4.47 24.54 0.66
C SER A 261 -4.17 24.16 2.12
N GLY A 262 -3.44 23.06 2.34
CA GLY A 262 -2.87 22.67 3.62
C GLY A 262 -1.38 22.98 3.72
N THR A 263 -0.62 22.05 4.31
CA THR A 263 0.82 22.20 4.58
C THR A 263 1.63 21.20 3.76
N VAL A 264 2.64 21.70 3.04
CA VAL A 264 3.68 20.88 2.41
C VAL A 264 5.03 21.30 2.96
N THR A 265 5.67 20.43 3.74
CA THR A 265 6.90 20.75 4.48
C THR A 265 8.01 19.77 4.18
N ALA A 266 9.23 20.29 4.01
CA ALA A 266 10.44 19.48 4.05
C ALA A 266 11.38 19.99 5.13
N GLY A 267 11.77 19.13 6.07
CA GLY A 267 12.78 19.41 7.11
C GLY A 267 14.20 19.58 6.54
N GLY A 268 14.38 19.41 5.23
CA GLY A 268 15.67 19.46 4.56
C GLY A 268 15.59 20.23 3.28
N THR A 269 16.03 19.61 2.17
CA THR A 269 16.47 20.40 1.04
C THR A 269 15.35 21.13 0.31
N ILE A 270 14.27 20.43 -0.06
CA ILE A 270 13.27 20.95 -0.99
C ILE A 270 11.87 20.39 -0.73
N SER A 271 10.84 21.23 -0.60
CA SER A 271 9.47 20.73 -0.37
C SER A 271 8.87 20.11 -1.63
N ILE A 272 8.91 20.83 -2.76
CA ILE A 272 8.39 20.34 -4.04
C ILE A 272 9.50 20.35 -5.08
N ASP A 273 9.80 19.18 -5.64
CA ASP A 273 10.81 19.02 -6.69
C ASP A 273 10.24 18.45 -7.98
N LEU A 274 10.17 19.30 -8.99
CA LEU A 274 9.76 18.97 -10.35
C LEU A 274 11.02 18.91 -11.22
N LYS A 275 11.46 17.70 -11.57
CA LYS A 275 12.68 17.50 -12.33
C LYS A 275 12.36 16.89 -13.69
N SER A 276 12.82 17.51 -14.76
CA SER A 276 12.60 17.08 -16.14
C SER A 276 11.12 16.92 -16.49
N VAL A 277 10.23 17.72 -15.91
CA VAL A 277 8.80 17.60 -16.21
C VAL A 277 8.44 18.24 -17.55
N THR A 278 7.48 17.66 -18.25
CA THR A 278 7.05 18.07 -19.60
C THR A 278 5.54 18.33 -19.67
N GLY A 279 5.05 18.93 -20.75
CA GLY A 279 3.62 19.25 -20.91
C GLY A 279 3.18 20.44 -20.06
N ILE A 280 1.92 20.44 -19.60
CA ILE A 280 1.35 21.55 -18.82
C ILE A 280 1.48 21.25 -17.34
N ASN A 281 2.38 21.96 -16.65
CA ASN A 281 2.67 21.73 -15.25
C ASN A 281 2.20 22.91 -14.39
N THR A 282 1.58 22.64 -13.25
CA THR A 282 1.07 23.68 -12.35
C THR A 282 1.40 23.37 -10.89
N VAL A 283 1.81 24.40 -10.15
CA VAL A 283 1.80 24.41 -8.68
C VAL A 283 0.94 25.58 -8.24
N THR A 284 -0.20 25.29 -7.64
CA THR A 284 -1.15 26.28 -7.13
C THR A 284 -1.16 26.22 -5.61
N ASN A 285 -0.60 27.23 -4.95
CA ASN A 285 -0.69 27.40 -3.51
C ASN A 285 -1.78 28.43 -3.19
N THR A 286 -2.87 27.99 -2.57
CA THR A 286 -4.03 28.83 -2.23
C THR A 286 -3.73 29.70 -1.00
N SER A 287 -4.65 30.60 -0.62
CA SER A 287 -4.43 31.54 0.47
C SER A 287 -4.26 30.93 1.87
N SER A 288 -4.74 29.70 2.08
CA SER A 288 -4.49 28.94 3.31
C SER A 288 -3.25 28.06 3.24
N GLY A 289 -2.70 27.85 2.04
CA GLY A 289 -1.64 26.90 1.80
C GLY A 289 -0.27 27.40 2.26
N THR A 290 0.51 26.49 2.85
CA THR A 290 1.92 26.69 3.18
C THR A 290 2.77 25.66 2.44
N ILE A 291 3.80 26.13 1.71
CA ILE A 291 4.86 25.30 1.13
C ILE A 291 6.18 25.81 1.70
N SER A 292 6.84 25.03 2.55
CA SER A 292 8.06 25.49 3.22
C SER A 292 9.15 24.43 3.32
N ALA A 293 10.40 24.84 3.12
CA ALA A 293 11.57 23.99 3.30
C ALA A 293 12.50 24.59 4.35
N ALA A 294 12.91 23.79 5.34
CA ALA A 294 13.90 24.25 6.33
C ALA A 294 15.31 24.42 5.73
N GLY A 295 15.57 23.77 4.58
CA GLY A 295 16.80 23.92 3.82
C GLY A 295 16.65 24.88 2.65
N THR A 296 16.94 24.40 1.45
CA THR A 296 17.39 25.27 0.34
C THR A 296 16.29 25.97 -0.45
N LYS A 297 15.20 25.28 -0.82
CA LYS A 297 14.18 25.81 -1.74
C LYS A 297 12.81 25.24 -1.42
N ALA A 298 11.78 26.07 -1.27
CA ALA A 298 10.41 25.57 -1.17
C ALA A 298 10.00 24.77 -2.42
N ILE A 299 10.34 25.31 -3.61
CA ILE A 299 10.03 24.70 -4.90
C ILE A 299 11.28 24.71 -5.78
N ARG A 300 11.62 23.56 -6.37
CA ARG A 300 12.65 23.43 -7.41
C ARG A 300 12.02 22.92 -8.70
N ALA A 301 12.33 23.59 -9.80
CA ALA A 301 12.02 23.14 -11.15
C ALA A 301 13.33 23.07 -11.95
N ASN A 302 13.76 21.86 -12.34
CA ASN A 302 15.02 21.65 -13.06
C ASN A 302 14.74 20.98 -14.41
N ILE A 303 15.27 21.51 -15.51
CA ILE A 303 15.07 20.99 -16.88
C ILE A 303 13.57 20.80 -17.20
N SER A 304 12.72 21.67 -16.66
CA SER A 304 11.27 21.53 -16.71
C SER A 304 10.67 22.51 -17.71
N ASP A 305 9.64 22.08 -18.44
CA ASP A 305 8.90 22.89 -19.40
C ASP A 305 7.44 23.09 -18.95
N GLY A 306 6.81 24.18 -19.41
CA GLY A 306 5.39 24.44 -19.21
C GLY A 306 4.94 24.60 -17.76
N LEU A 307 5.82 24.97 -16.82
CA LEU A 307 5.49 25.17 -15.41
C LEU A 307 4.89 26.56 -15.13
N THR A 308 3.69 26.59 -14.56
CA THR A 308 3.08 27.77 -13.95
C THR A 308 3.03 27.61 -12.43
N ILE A 309 3.52 28.60 -11.69
CA ILE A 309 3.37 28.65 -10.23
C ILE A 309 2.43 29.81 -9.89
N ALA A 310 1.30 29.49 -9.27
CA ALA A 310 0.34 30.46 -8.76
C ALA A 310 0.36 30.41 -7.23
N ASN A 311 0.65 31.53 -6.57
CA ASN A 311 0.71 31.60 -5.12
C ASN A 311 -0.21 32.70 -4.59
N SER A 312 -1.07 32.34 -3.64
CA SER A 312 -1.85 33.24 -2.80
C SER A 312 -1.58 33.03 -1.31
N GLY A 313 -0.84 31.98 -0.93
CA GLY A 313 -0.47 31.65 0.44
C GLY A 313 1.02 31.85 0.73
N THR A 314 1.59 31.00 1.58
CA THR A 314 2.99 31.08 2.00
C THR A 314 3.87 30.12 1.18
N ILE A 315 4.93 30.65 0.59
CA ILE A 315 6.03 29.88 0.03
C ILE A 315 7.32 30.42 0.66
N SER A 316 8.04 29.59 1.42
CA SER A 316 9.24 30.03 2.16
C SER A 316 10.33 28.97 2.22
N SER A 317 11.57 29.42 2.37
CA SER A 317 12.69 28.55 2.73
C SER A 317 13.59 29.26 3.74
N ASP A 318 14.15 28.53 4.69
CA ASP A 318 14.97 29.08 5.78
C ASP A 318 16.48 29.22 5.43
N ALA A 319 16.82 29.11 4.13
CA ALA A 319 18.17 29.19 3.58
C ALA A 319 18.90 30.51 3.83
#